data_AF-A0A6P6QP06-F1
#
_entry.id   AF-A0A6P6QP06-F1
#
_cell.length_a   1.000
_cell.length_b   1.000
_cell.length_c   1.000
_cell.angle_alpha   90.00
_cell.angle_beta   90.00
_cell.angle_gamma   90.00
#
_symmetry.space_group_name_H-M   'P 1'
#
loop_
_entity.id
_entity.type
_entity.pdbx_description
1 polymer ?
#
loop_
_entity_poly.entity_id
_entity_poly.type
_entity_poly.pdbx_seq_one_letter_code
_entity_poly.pdbx_strand_id
1 'polypeptide(L)'
;MDNNIPDRIKDKPADIPKRMKIDSESDSDSEDSESSSLDSSREKKKRKKKGKKAKKGVKKQKKNKQMSKFCQRVTDPWQVVKRYKSVLEFFKRGSNMAEAFRKYGVDRNTIVQNAAIAELAIAAPEKYAEIHEKQEKGEKLSNITQKCQYAIMADENIANIIQTMKTDGKLLPIRK
;
A
#
# COMPACT_ATOMS: atom_id res chain seq x y z
N MET A 1 47.41 -38.24 16.35
CA MET A 1 47.83 -36.84 16.38
C MET A 1 46.61 -35.99 16.05
N ASP A 2 46.04 -35.47 17.13
CA ASP A 2 45.40 -34.16 17.24
C ASP A 2 44.05 -33.89 16.58
N ASN A 3 43.03 -34.01 17.45
CA ASN A 3 41.78 -33.26 17.41
C ASN A 3 42.05 -31.77 17.17
N ASN A 4 41.27 -31.11 16.30
CA ASN A 4 41.05 -29.68 16.46
C ASN A 4 39.68 -29.23 15.92
N ILE A 5 38.74 -29.06 16.83
CA ILE A 5 37.57 -28.19 16.69
C ILE A 5 37.99 -26.80 17.17
N PRO A 6 37.63 -25.75 16.42
CA PRO A 6 37.17 -24.51 17.07
C PRO A 6 35.81 -24.13 16.46
N ASP A 7 34.69 -24.12 17.17
CA ASP A 7 34.31 -23.38 18.39
C ASP A 7 34.10 -21.87 18.14
N ARG A 8 32.81 -21.50 18.19
CA ARG A 8 32.23 -20.21 18.63
C ARG A 8 32.75 -18.92 17.98
N ILE A 9 31.93 -18.40 17.07
CA ILE A 9 31.84 -16.96 16.80
C ILE A 9 31.27 -16.29 18.06
N LYS A 10 32.12 -15.57 18.78
CA LYS A 10 31.79 -14.71 19.93
C LYS A 10 31.37 -13.32 19.43
N ASP A 11 30.33 -12.78 20.05
CA ASP A 11 29.83 -11.42 19.87
C ASP A 11 30.83 -10.30 20.23
N LYS A 12 30.52 -9.11 19.68
CA LYS A 12 30.84 -7.71 20.11
C LYS A 12 32.02 -7.01 19.37
N PRO A 13 32.13 -5.66 19.46
CA PRO A 13 31.15 -4.61 19.13
C PRO A 13 31.78 -3.46 18.28
N ALA A 14 30.90 -2.56 17.82
CA ALA A 14 31.10 -1.16 17.39
C ALA A 14 32.53 -0.61 17.12
N ASP A 15 32.73 -0.07 15.91
CA ASP A 15 33.39 1.22 15.76
C ASP A 15 32.91 1.94 14.49
N ILE A 16 32.58 3.23 14.62
CA ILE A 16 32.16 4.12 13.55
C ILE A 16 33.37 5.00 13.24
N PRO A 17 34.02 4.88 12.07
CA PRO A 17 35.10 5.79 11.72
C PRO A 17 34.54 7.16 11.34
N LYS A 18 35.07 8.16 12.04
CA LYS A 18 34.91 9.59 11.81
C LYS A 18 35.34 10.00 10.40
N ARG A 19 34.53 10.90 9.83
CA ARG A 19 34.87 12.06 8.98
C ARG A 19 36.33 12.15 8.54
N MET A 20 36.58 11.89 7.26
CA MET A 20 37.73 12.43 6.54
C MET A 20 37.29 13.63 5.70
N LYS A 21 37.99 14.75 5.91
CA LYS A 21 37.99 15.91 5.01
C LYS A 21 38.77 15.53 3.76
N ILE A 22 38.28 15.93 2.60
CA ILE A 22 39.03 15.87 1.34
C ILE A 22 39.02 17.29 0.81
N ASP A 23 40.19 17.91 0.87
CA ASP A 23 40.56 19.13 0.19
C ASP A 23 41.07 18.71 -1.19
N SER A 24 40.49 19.22 -2.26
CA SER A 24 41.09 19.19 -3.60
C SER A 24 40.49 20.32 -4.44
N GLU A 25 41.39 21.17 -4.88
CA GLU A 25 41.18 22.39 -5.63
C GLU A 25 41.14 22.08 -7.13
N SER A 26 40.21 22.70 -7.87
CA SER A 26 40.39 23.05 -9.28
C SER A 26 39.30 24.02 -9.73
N ASP A 27 39.77 25.14 -10.26
CA ASP A 27 39.07 26.22 -10.96
C ASP A 27 38.15 25.77 -12.10
N SER A 28 37.02 26.46 -12.23
CA SER A 28 36.56 27.00 -13.52
C SER A 28 35.40 27.98 -13.31
N ASP A 29 35.58 29.18 -13.87
CA ASP A 29 34.66 30.30 -13.97
C ASP A 29 33.27 29.95 -14.54
N SER A 30 32.21 30.58 -14.01
CA SER A 30 31.21 31.29 -14.84
C SER A 30 30.19 32.09 -14.01
N GLU A 31 30.40 33.41 -14.04
CA GLU A 31 29.45 34.51 -14.27
C GLU A 31 28.07 34.55 -13.55
N ASP A 32 28.01 35.48 -12.59
CA ASP A 32 27.03 36.56 -12.39
C ASP A 32 25.51 36.34 -12.62
N SER A 33 24.74 36.52 -11.53
CA SER A 33 23.53 37.35 -11.56
C SER A 33 23.20 37.84 -10.15
N GLU A 34 23.64 39.06 -9.89
CA GLU A 34 23.20 39.93 -8.81
C GLU A 34 21.66 40.10 -8.79
N SER A 35 21.03 39.97 -7.61
CA SER A 35 20.23 41.10 -7.09
C SER A 35 19.79 40.88 -5.64
N SER A 36 20.12 41.89 -4.85
CA SER A 36 19.83 42.15 -3.45
C SER A 36 18.42 41.85 -2.95
N SER A 37 18.27 41.51 -1.67
CA SER A 37 17.97 42.53 -0.67
C SER A 37 17.86 41.95 0.74
N LEU A 38 18.37 42.76 1.66
CA LEU A 38 18.45 42.57 3.09
C LEU A 38 17.08 42.78 3.76
N ASP A 39 17.00 42.24 4.97
CA ASP A 39 16.55 42.96 6.16
C ASP A 39 15.26 42.50 6.87
N SER A 40 15.45 42.59 8.17
CA SER A 40 14.74 42.18 9.36
C SER A 40 13.41 42.89 9.61
N SER A 41 12.75 42.42 10.66
CA SER A 41 11.87 43.18 11.57
C SER A 41 10.36 43.31 11.30
N ARG A 42 9.62 42.62 12.19
CA ARG A 42 8.51 43.09 13.05
C ARG A 42 7.66 44.30 12.62
N GLU A 43 6.35 44.02 12.50
CA GLU A 43 5.22 44.60 13.27
C GLU A 43 4.00 45.09 12.45
N LYS A 44 2.83 44.52 12.84
CA LYS A 44 1.41 44.93 12.69
C LYS A 44 0.98 45.85 11.53
N LYS A 45 -0.04 45.39 10.78
CA LYS A 45 -1.30 46.17 10.58
C LYS A 45 -2.47 45.30 10.10
N LYS A 46 -3.58 45.45 10.84
CA LYS A 46 -4.92 44.88 10.58
C LYS A 46 -5.46 45.39 9.24
N ARG A 47 -5.91 44.50 8.34
CA ARG A 47 -6.95 44.83 7.34
C ARG A 47 -7.90 43.65 7.14
N LYS A 48 -9.12 43.81 7.67
CA LYS A 48 -10.29 43.00 7.32
C LYS A 48 -10.56 43.16 5.83
N LYS A 49 -10.62 42.06 5.07
CA LYS A 49 -11.31 42.03 3.76
C LYS A 49 -12.23 40.82 3.70
N LYS A 50 -13.49 41.07 4.06
CA LYS A 50 -14.63 40.18 3.86
C LYS A 50 -14.85 40.08 2.34
N GLY A 51 -14.55 38.93 1.74
CA GLY A 51 -14.56 38.76 0.28
C GLY A 51 -14.95 37.34 -0.13
N LYS A 52 -16.28 37.15 -0.29
CA LYS A 52 -17.01 36.10 -1.01
C LYS A 52 -16.15 35.04 -1.75
N LYS A 53 -16.10 33.80 -1.23
CA LYS A 53 -15.90 32.57 -2.05
C LYS A 53 -16.76 31.40 -1.55
N ALA A 54 -18.07 31.62 -1.48
CA ALA A 54 -19.03 30.50 -1.54
C ALA A 54 -19.09 30.00 -2.99
N LYS A 55 -19.13 28.66 -3.19
CA LYS A 55 -19.20 27.88 -4.46
C LYS A 55 -17.99 27.01 -4.84
N LYS A 56 -17.05 26.71 -3.92
CA LYS A 56 -16.04 25.62 -4.12
C LYS A 56 -16.23 24.39 -3.20
N GLY A 57 -17.34 24.32 -2.45
CA GLY A 57 -17.58 23.26 -1.45
C GLY A 57 -18.28 22.00 -1.98
N VAL A 58 -19.18 22.13 -2.96
CA VAL A 58 -20.10 21.03 -3.34
C VAL A 58 -19.38 19.90 -4.10
N LYS A 59 -18.41 20.23 -4.97
CA LYS A 59 -17.61 19.21 -5.69
C LYS A 59 -16.61 18.49 -4.77
N LYS A 60 -16.16 19.12 -3.68
CA LYS A 60 -15.18 18.54 -2.74
C LYS A 60 -15.85 17.53 -1.80
N GLN A 61 -17.09 17.77 -1.38
CA GLN A 61 -17.86 16.85 -0.53
C GLN A 61 -18.19 15.52 -1.23
N LYS A 62 -18.53 15.53 -2.53
CA LYS A 62 -18.85 14.29 -3.27
C LYS A 62 -17.64 13.35 -3.44
N LYS A 63 -16.45 13.90 -3.73
CA LYS A 63 -15.20 13.11 -3.77
C LYS A 63 -14.85 12.53 -2.41
N ASN A 64 -15.06 13.29 -1.33
CA ASN A 64 -14.75 12.85 0.03
C ASN A 64 -15.70 11.72 0.51
N LYS A 65 -16.98 11.75 0.13
CA LYS A 65 -17.95 10.71 0.52
C LYS A 65 -17.69 9.34 -0.15
N GLN A 66 -17.05 9.32 -1.32
CA GLN A 66 -16.65 8.05 -1.92
C GLN A 66 -15.38 7.53 -1.24
N MET A 67 -14.38 8.39 -0.98
CA MET A 67 -13.17 8.00 -0.25
C MET A 67 -13.51 7.47 1.16
N SER A 68 -14.45 8.10 1.88
CA SER A 68 -14.81 7.70 3.25
C SER A 68 -15.36 6.27 3.34
N LYS A 69 -16.06 5.78 2.31
CA LYS A 69 -16.59 4.40 2.28
C LYS A 69 -15.49 3.35 2.14
N PHE A 70 -14.39 3.71 1.49
CA PHE A 70 -13.26 2.81 1.34
C PHE A 70 -12.26 2.92 2.50
N CYS A 71 -12.28 4.02 3.27
CA CYS A 71 -11.51 4.11 4.51
C CYS A 71 -12.15 3.37 5.71
N GLN A 72 -13.39 2.90 5.59
CA GLN A 72 -14.06 2.16 6.67
C GLN A 72 -13.35 0.80 6.91
N ARG A 73 -13.35 0.31 8.15
CA ARG A 73 -12.83 -1.04 8.45
C ARG A 73 -13.69 -2.09 7.74
N VAL A 74 -13.04 -3.03 7.07
CA VAL A 74 -13.72 -4.15 6.43
C VAL A 74 -14.05 -5.19 7.48
N THR A 75 -15.33 -5.53 7.57
CA THR A 75 -15.82 -6.61 8.45
C THR A 75 -16.27 -7.82 7.62
N ASP A 76 -16.91 -7.57 6.48
CA ASP A 76 -17.54 -8.62 5.69
C ASP A 76 -16.65 -9.09 4.51
N PRO A 77 -16.63 -10.40 4.19
CA PRO A 77 -15.89 -10.93 3.04
C PRO A 77 -16.26 -10.26 1.71
N TRP A 78 -17.55 -9.98 1.48
CA TRP A 78 -18.00 -9.31 0.27
C TRP A 78 -17.37 -7.92 0.08
N GLN A 79 -17.15 -7.18 1.18
CA GLN A 79 -16.50 -5.88 1.11
C GLN A 79 -15.03 -6.01 0.67
N VAL A 80 -14.34 -7.08 1.08
CA VAL A 80 -12.98 -7.40 0.59
C VAL A 80 -13.00 -7.58 -0.93
N VAL A 81 -13.88 -8.44 -1.43
CA VAL A 81 -14.00 -8.74 -2.88
C VAL A 81 -14.28 -7.45 -3.66
N LYS A 82 -15.19 -6.61 -3.16
CA LYS A 82 -15.53 -5.33 -3.79
C LYS A 82 -14.34 -4.37 -3.85
N ARG A 83 -13.58 -4.24 -2.77
CA ARG A 83 -12.39 -3.38 -2.74
C ARG A 83 -11.31 -3.88 -3.67
N TYR A 84 -11.05 -5.19 -3.64
CA TYR A 84 -10.07 -5.83 -4.51
C TYR A 84 -10.41 -5.60 -5.99
N LYS A 85 -11.66 -5.82 -6.40
CA LYS A 85 -12.15 -5.54 -7.77
C LYS A 85 -11.97 -4.07 -8.16
N SER A 86 -12.25 -3.14 -7.24
CA SER A 86 -12.09 -1.70 -7.50
C SER A 86 -10.63 -1.32 -7.76
N VAL A 87 -9.71 -1.85 -6.93
CA VAL A 87 -8.26 -1.66 -7.11
C VAL A 87 -7.79 -2.29 -8.41
N LEU A 88 -8.25 -3.51 -8.72
CA LEU A 88 -7.96 -4.23 -9.96
C LEU A 88 -8.40 -3.45 -11.21
N GLU A 89 -9.62 -2.90 -11.22
CA GLU A 89 -10.09 -2.07 -12.34
C GLU A 89 -9.22 -0.84 -12.58
N PHE A 90 -8.64 -0.27 -11.53
CA PHE A 90 -7.74 0.86 -11.68
C PHE A 90 -6.34 0.43 -12.14
N PHE A 91 -5.84 -0.69 -11.62
CA PHE A 91 -4.59 -1.29 -12.08
C PHE A 91 -4.64 -1.65 -13.57
N LYS A 92 -5.76 -2.22 -14.04
CA LYS A 92 -6.00 -2.54 -15.45
C LYS A 92 -5.94 -1.34 -16.40
N ARG A 93 -6.03 -0.10 -15.89
CA ARG A 93 -5.90 1.14 -16.68
C ARG A 93 -4.43 1.60 -16.84
N GLY A 94 -3.47 0.73 -16.55
CA GLY A 94 -2.04 1.04 -16.65
C GLY A 94 -1.50 1.89 -15.50
N SER A 95 -2.22 1.96 -14.39
CA SER A 95 -1.79 2.71 -13.20
C SER A 95 -0.98 1.84 -12.24
N ASN A 96 -0.03 2.45 -11.53
CA ASN A 96 0.77 1.75 -10.55
C ASN A 96 -0.07 1.29 -9.34
N MET A 97 0.31 0.15 -8.74
CA MET A 97 -0.38 -0.42 -7.56
C MET A 97 -0.53 0.58 -6.41
N ALA A 98 0.54 1.31 -6.10
CA ALA A 98 0.53 2.33 -5.04
C ALA A 98 -0.51 3.43 -5.28
N GLU A 99 -0.73 3.82 -6.55
CA GLU A 99 -1.74 4.81 -6.89
C GLU A 99 -3.16 4.26 -6.80
N ALA A 100 -3.34 2.98 -7.17
CA ALA A 100 -4.60 2.27 -7.00
C ALA A 100 -5.00 2.21 -5.53
N PHE A 101 -4.08 1.80 -4.65
CA PHE A 101 -4.28 1.75 -3.21
C PHE A 101 -4.61 3.13 -2.63
N ARG A 102 -3.85 4.18 -2.99
CA ARG A 102 -4.08 5.56 -2.55
C ARG A 102 -5.43 6.10 -3.02
N LYS A 103 -5.84 5.79 -4.26
CA LYS A 103 -7.11 6.27 -4.83
C LYS A 103 -8.33 5.70 -4.11
N TYR A 104 -8.25 4.45 -3.68
CA TYR A 104 -9.30 3.81 -2.89
C TYR A 104 -9.03 3.87 -1.39
N GLY A 105 -7.98 4.53 -0.92
CA GLY A 105 -7.67 4.61 0.52
C GLY A 105 -7.54 3.26 1.21
N VAL A 106 -7.06 2.23 0.49
CA VAL A 106 -6.86 0.89 1.05
C VAL A 106 -5.38 0.67 1.29
N ASP A 107 -5.04 0.15 2.47
CA ASP A 107 -3.67 -0.22 2.80
C ASP A 107 -3.23 -1.50 2.05
N ARG A 108 -1.96 -1.56 1.64
CA ARG A 108 -1.39 -2.70 0.91
C ARG A 108 -1.53 -3.99 1.72
N ASN A 109 -1.17 -3.97 3.00
CA ASN A 109 -1.20 -5.16 3.84
C ASN A 109 -2.63 -5.65 4.03
N THR A 110 -3.61 -4.74 4.10
CA THR A 110 -5.03 -5.12 4.14
C THR A 110 -5.45 -5.89 2.89
N ILE A 111 -5.00 -5.48 1.70
CA ILE A 111 -5.25 -6.21 0.46
C ILE A 111 -4.50 -7.55 0.46
N VAL A 112 -3.22 -7.56 0.86
CA VAL A 112 -2.39 -8.78 0.90
C VAL A 112 -3.00 -9.83 1.82
N GLN A 113 -3.34 -9.47 3.05
CA GLN A 113 -3.89 -10.38 4.04
C GLN A 113 -5.19 -11.01 3.55
N ASN A 114 -6.10 -10.19 3.03
CA ASN A 114 -7.41 -10.66 2.58
C ASN A 114 -7.47 -11.08 1.11
N ALA A 115 -6.32 -11.13 0.41
CA ALA A 115 -6.26 -11.45 -1.02
C ALA A 115 -6.87 -12.83 -1.31
N ALA A 116 -6.66 -13.81 -0.42
CA ALA A 116 -7.16 -15.17 -0.59
C ALA A 116 -8.68 -15.24 -0.81
N ILE A 117 -9.44 -14.39 -0.10
CA ILE A 117 -10.89 -14.30 -0.25
C ILE A 117 -11.25 -13.85 -1.67
N ALA A 118 -10.59 -12.80 -2.15
CA ALA A 118 -10.87 -12.23 -3.46
C ALA A 118 -10.36 -13.12 -4.61
N GLU A 119 -9.19 -13.73 -4.45
CA GLU A 119 -8.59 -14.66 -5.41
C GLU A 119 -9.51 -15.88 -5.59
N LEU A 120 -9.94 -16.51 -4.49
CA LEU A 120 -10.86 -17.65 -4.55
C LEU A 120 -12.22 -17.26 -5.14
N ALA A 121 -12.79 -16.12 -4.74
CA ALA A 121 -14.07 -15.64 -5.26
C ALA A 121 -14.06 -15.34 -6.77
N ILE A 122 -12.89 -15.06 -7.35
CA ILE A 122 -12.72 -14.76 -8.77
C ILE A 122 -12.32 -16.02 -9.57
N ALA A 123 -11.45 -16.86 -9.02
CA ALA A 123 -10.94 -18.06 -9.71
C ALA A 123 -11.89 -19.26 -9.59
N ALA A 124 -12.52 -19.44 -8.42
CA ALA A 124 -13.39 -20.57 -8.12
C ALA A 124 -14.59 -20.10 -7.28
N PRO A 125 -15.59 -19.45 -7.91
CA PRO A 125 -16.75 -18.91 -7.20
C PRO A 125 -17.57 -19.99 -6.48
N GLU A 126 -17.60 -21.22 -7.00
CA GLU A 126 -18.30 -22.35 -6.37
C GLU A 126 -17.71 -22.68 -5.00
N LYS A 127 -16.39 -22.86 -4.91
CA LYS A 127 -15.68 -23.09 -3.64
C LYS A 127 -15.83 -21.92 -2.67
N TYR A 128 -15.85 -20.70 -3.17
CA TYR A 128 -16.10 -19.54 -2.34
C TYR A 128 -17.52 -19.55 -1.75
N ALA A 129 -18.54 -19.94 -2.54
CA ALA A 129 -19.91 -20.08 -2.06
C ALA A 129 -20.03 -21.15 -0.97
N GLU A 130 -19.38 -22.31 -1.13
CA GLU A 130 -19.36 -23.36 -0.10
C GLU A 130 -18.78 -22.85 1.23
N ILE A 131 -17.68 -22.09 1.19
CA ILE A 131 -17.05 -21.52 2.40
C ILE A 131 -17.96 -20.46 3.03
N HIS A 132 -18.62 -19.65 2.20
CA HIS A 132 -19.53 -18.60 2.65
C HIS A 132 -20.81 -19.17 3.28
N GLU A 133 -21.36 -20.27 2.77
CA GLU A 133 -22.52 -20.96 3.36
C GLU A 133 -22.19 -21.63 4.70
N LYS A 134 -20.99 -22.18 4.83
CA LYS A 134 -20.47 -22.77 6.07
C LYS A 134 -20.02 -21.72 7.10
N GLN A 135 -20.14 -20.43 6.77
CA GLN A 135 -19.67 -19.36 7.63
C GLN A 135 -20.65 -19.13 8.79
N GLU A 136 -20.13 -19.08 10.01
CA GLU A 136 -20.93 -18.75 11.19
C GLU A 136 -21.20 -17.25 11.27
N LYS A 137 -22.36 -16.87 11.82
CA LYS A 137 -22.70 -15.46 12.06
C LYS A 137 -21.71 -14.88 13.09
N GLY A 138 -20.97 -13.85 12.69
CA GLY A 138 -19.98 -13.18 13.55
C GLY A 138 -18.56 -13.76 13.47
N GLU A 139 -18.31 -14.70 12.55
CA GLU A 139 -16.95 -15.21 12.31
C GLU A 139 -15.98 -14.07 11.91
N LYS A 140 -14.78 -14.07 12.49
CA LYS A 140 -13.75 -13.07 12.18
C LYS A 140 -13.27 -13.21 10.74
N LEU A 141 -13.08 -12.07 10.06
CA LEU A 141 -12.58 -12.01 8.69
C LEU A 141 -11.26 -12.77 8.49
N SER A 142 -10.36 -12.77 9.48
CA SER A 142 -9.10 -13.51 9.45
C SER A 142 -9.30 -15.02 9.31
N ASN A 143 -10.31 -15.59 9.98
CA ASN A 143 -10.59 -17.02 9.94
C ASN A 143 -11.14 -17.42 8.57
N ILE A 144 -12.00 -16.58 7.99
CA ILE A 144 -12.54 -16.76 6.64
C ILE A 144 -11.39 -16.70 5.62
N THR A 145 -10.48 -15.74 5.76
CA THR A 145 -9.26 -15.65 4.95
C THR A 145 -8.43 -16.94 5.04
N GLN A 146 -8.23 -17.49 6.24
CA GLN A 146 -7.50 -18.75 6.43
C GLN A 146 -8.22 -19.93 5.76
N LYS A 147 -9.55 -20.06 5.94
CA LYS A 147 -10.35 -21.09 5.25
C LYS A 147 -10.19 -21.00 3.73
N CYS A 148 -10.24 -19.80 3.16
CA CYS A 148 -9.99 -19.60 1.73
C CYS A 148 -8.54 -19.96 1.33
N GLN A 149 -7.55 -19.66 2.16
CA GLN A 149 -6.16 -20.09 1.90
C GLN A 149 -6.03 -21.60 1.87
N TYR A 150 -6.60 -22.30 2.85
CA TYR A 150 -6.58 -23.75 2.89
C TYR A 150 -7.27 -24.37 1.67
N ALA A 151 -8.40 -23.82 1.23
CA ALA A 151 -9.06 -24.28 0.01
C ALA A 151 -8.19 -24.10 -1.25
N ILE A 152 -7.48 -22.97 -1.38
CA ILE A 152 -6.54 -22.74 -2.49
C ILE A 152 -5.35 -23.72 -2.42
N MET A 153 -4.85 -24.00 -1.20
CA MET A 153 -3.71 -24.91 -1.01
C MET A 153 -4.07 -26.39 -1.19
N ALA A 154 -5.32 -26.76 -0.92
CA ALA A 154 -5.80 -28.14 -1.08
C ALA A 154 -6.01 -28.51 -2.56
N ASP A 155 -6.44 -27.56 -3.39
CA ASP A 155 -6.74 -27.77 -4.80
C ASP A 155 -5.69 -27.11 -5.71
N GLU A 156 -4.70 -27.89 -6.17
CA GLU A 156 -3.63 -27.39 -7.05
C GLU A 156 -4.14 -26.74 -8.34
N ASN A 157 -5.27 -27.23 -8.87
CA ASN A 157 -5.94 -26.64 -10.03
C ASN A 157 -6.35 -25.19 -9.78
N ILE A 158 -6.89 -24.89 -8.59
CA ILE A 158 -7.30 -23.53 -8.21
C ILE A 158 -6.07 -22.63 -8.06
N ALA A 159 -5.00 -23.14 -7.44
CA ALA A 159 -3.75 -22.41 -7.31
C ALA A 159 -3.14 -22.05 -8.69
N ASN A 160 -3.14 -22.99 -9.63
CA ASN A 160 -2.67 -22.79 -11.00
C ASN A 160 -3.52 -21.75 -11.75
N ILE A 161 -4.86 -21.86 -11.66
CA ILE A 161 -5.78 -20.88 -12.25
C ILE A 161 -5.50 -19.48 -11.69
N ILE A 162 -5.35 -19.34 -10.36
CA ILE A 162 -5.02 -18.07 -9.72
C ILE A 162 -3.71 -17.50 -10.28
N GLN A 163 -2.69 -18.34 -10.46
CA GLN A 163 -1.40 -17.90 -10.99
C GLN A 163 -1.52 -17.41 -12.44
N THR A 164 -2.23 -18.15 -13.31
CA THR A 164 -2.53 -17.71 -14.68
C THR A 164 -3.35 -16.42 -14.69
N MET A 165 -4.32 -16.29 -13.80
CA MET A 165 -5.11 -15.05 -13.71
C MET A 165 -4.30 -13.86 -13.22
N LYS A 166 -3.26 -14.06 -12.41
CA LYS A 166 -2.30 -13.01 -12.02
C LYS A 166 -1.45 -12.57 -13.20
N THR A 167 -0.97 -13.49 -14.03
CA THR A 167 -0.19 -13.17 -15.24
C THR A 167 -1.04 -12.49 -16.31
N ASP A 168 -2.31 -12.92 -16.46
CA ASP A 168 -3.27 -12.32 -17.39
C ASP A 168 -3.75 -10.92 -16.97
N GLY A 169 -3.39 -10.45 -15.76
CA GLY A 169 -3.92 -9.20 -15.19
C GLY A 169 -5.40 -9.28 -14.80
N LYS A 170 -5.97 -10.49 -14.70
CA LYS A 170 -7.33 -10.74 -14.17
C LYS A 170 -7.35 -10.72 -12.64
N LEU A 171 -6.20 -10.87 -11.99
CA LEU A 171 -5.98 -10.69 -10.57
C LEU A 171 -4.83 -9.69 -10.34
N LEU A 172 -4.77 -9.12 -9.13
CA LEU A 172 -3.67 -8.26 -8.75
C LEU A 172 -2.41 -9.13 -8.55
N PRO A 173 -1.26 -8.81 -9.17
CA PRO A 173 0.02 -9.46 -8.92
C PRO A 173 0.57 -9.09 -7.53
N ILE A 174 -0.05 -9.63 -6.48
CA ILE A 174 0.32 -9.41 -5.09
C ILE A 174 0.85 -10.72 -4.52
N ARG A 175 2.06 -10.66 -3.99
CA ARG A 175 2.70 -11.75 -3.25
C ARG A 175 2.37 -11.58 -1.77
N LYS A 176 2.09 -12.70 -1.09
CA LYS A 176 1.92 -12.77 0.36
C LYS A 176 3.28 -12.78 1.04
#